data_AF-A0A2E5AP48-F1
#
_entry.id   AF-A0A2E5AP48-F1
#
_cell.length_a   1.000
_cell.length_b   1.000
_cell.length_c   1.000
_cell.angle_alpha   90.00
_cell.angle_beta   90.00
_cell.angle_gamma   90.00
#
_symmetry.space_group_name_H-M   'P 1'
#
loop_
_entity.id
_entity.type
_entity.pdbx_description
1 polymer ?
#
loop_
_entity_poly.entity_id
_entity_poly.type
_entity_poly.pdbx_seq_one_letter_code
_entity_poly.pdbx_strand_id
1 'polypeptide(L)' 'MRIEEVTGITEEQFEQLAEKKDACYHKVKSRYKVWPSAYASGALVQCRKKGAANWGNKSK' A
#
# COMPACT_ATOMS: atom_id res chain seq x y z
N MET A 1 -17.63 12.42 -10.61
CA MET A 1 -17.11 11.37 -11.51
C MET A 1 -17.36 10.03 -10.85
N ARG A 2 -18.18 9.17 -11.48
CA ARG A 2 -18.28 7.76 -11.13
C ARG A 2 -17.12 7.12 -11.89
N ILE A 3 -16.05 6.80 -11.17
CA ILE A 3 -14.89 6.13 -11.78
C ILE A 3 -15.35 4.69 -12.01
N GLU A 4 -15.59 4.33 -13.26
CA GLU A 4 -15.81 2.93 -13.62
C GLU A 4 -14.52 2.17 -13.33
N GLU A 5 -14.66 1.16 -12.50
CA GLU A 5 -13.62 0.34 -11.90
C GLU A 5 -12.84 -0.46 -12.95
N VAL A 6 -11.68 0.10 -13.33
CA VAL A 6 -10.64 -0.64 -14.06
C VAL A 6 -10.30 -1.90 -13.26
N THR A 7 -10.46 -3.05 -13.92
CA THR A 7 -10.34 -4.42 -13.44
C THR A 7 -8.92 -4.78 -13.00
N GLY A 8 -8.43 -4.10 -11.96
CA GLY A 8 -7.28 -4.49 -11.17
C GLY A 8 -7.71 -5.46 -10.07
N ILE A 9 -6.85 -6.44 -9.81
CA ILE A 9 -6.90 -7.39 -8.69
C ILE A 9 -7.64 -6.84 -7.45
N THR A 10 -8.61 -7.63 -6.97
CA THR A 10 -9.38 -7.31 -5.75
C THR A 10 -8.48 -7.27 -4.52
N GLU A 11 -8.92 -6.59 -3.45
CA GLU A 11 -8.16 -6.53 -2.20
C GLU A 11 -7.84 -7.94 -1.65
N GLU A 12 -8.80 -8.88 -1.72
CA GLU A 12 -8.58 -10.27 -1.33
C GLU A 12 -7.49 -10.96 -2.14
N GLN A 13 -7.51 -10.82 -3.46
CA GLN A 13 -6.46 -11.41 -4.32
C GLN A 13 -5.09 -10.80 -4.01
N PHE A 14 -5.03 -9.49 -3.73
CA PHE A 14 -3.79 -8.84 -3.33
C PHE A 14 -3.29 -9.30 -1.95
N GLU A 15 -4.22 -9.53 -1.01
CA GLU A 15 -3.89 -10.03 0.33
C GLU A 15 -3.45 -11.50 0.32
N GLN A 16 -4.06 -12.34 -0.52
CA GLN A 16 -3.65 -13.74 -0.71
C GLN A 16 -2.25 -13.85 -1.30
N LEU A 17 -1.89 -12.95 -2.22
CA LEU A 17 -0.54 -12.85 -2.79
C LEU A 17 0.48 -12.25 -1.80
N ALA A 18 0.01 -11.49 -0.82
CA ALA A 18 0.85 -10.90 0.22
C ALA A 18 0.99 -11.87 1.40
N GLU A 19 1.82 -12.91 1.22
CA GLU A 19 2.05 -13.99 2.19
C GLU A 19 2.43 -13.49 3.61
N LYS A 20 3.06 -12.30 3.71
CA LYS A 20 3.30 -11.61 4.98
C LYS A 20 2.92 -10.14 4.90
N LYS A 21 1.94 -9.72 5.71
CA LYS A 21 1.59 -8.31 5.91
C LYS A 21 2.65 -7.66 6.80
N ASP A 22 3.71 -7.15 6.17
CA ASP A 22 4.82 -6.48 6.86
C ASP A 22 4.35 -5.23 7.63
N ALA A 23 5.17 -4.72 8.55
CA ALA A 23 4.92 -3.42 9.18
C ALA A 23 4.71 -2.29 8.15
N CYS A 24 5.40 -2.37 7.01
CA CYS A 24 5.20 -1.47 5.88
C CYS A 24 3.84 -1.62 5.21
N TYR A 25 3.30 -2.84 5.13
CA TYR A 25 1.98 -3.11 4.58
C TYR A 25 0.92 -2.35 5.37
N HIS A 26 0.90 -2.54 6.69
CA HIS A 26 -0.06 -1.87 7.57
C HIS A 26 0.10 -0.35 7.55
N LYS A 27 1.35 0.14 7.57
CA LYS A 27 1.65 1.58 7.55
C LYS A 27 1.25 2.27 6.25
N VAL A 28 1.38 1.59 5.11
CA VAL A 28 0.97 2.14 3.81
C VAL A 28 -0.55 2.01 3.63
N LYS A 29 -1.15 0.85 3.93
CA LYS A 29 -2.61 0.65 3.84
C LYS A 29 -3.37 1.70 4.67
N SER A 30 -2.87 2.08 5.84
CA SER A 30 -3.49 3.13 6.66
C SER A 30 -3.35 4.56 6.11
N ARG A 31 -2.39 4.83 5.21
CA ARG A 31 -2.15 6.17 4.64
C ARG A 31 -2.86 6.43 3.32
N TYR A 32 -3.16 5.39 2.54
CA TYR A 32 -3.79 5.53 1.23
C TYR A 32 -5.26 5.14 1.30
N LYS A 33 -6.15 6.04 0.86
CA LYS A 33 -7.60 5.81 0.85
C LYS A 33 -8.02 4.76 -0.19
N VAL A 34 -7.28 4.65 -1.29
CA VAL A 34 -7.55 3.70 -2.37
C VAL A 34 -6.46 2.62 -2.37
N TRP A 35 -6.90 1.40 -2.13
CA TRP A 35 -6.09 0.21 -2.03
C TRP A 35 -6.79 -0.96 -2.75
N PRO A 36 -6.06 -1.81 -3.50
CA PRO A 36 -4.70 -1.66 -3.99
C PRO A 36 -4.60 -0.57 -5.07
N SER A 37 -3.53 0.24 -5.07
CA SER A 37 -3.30 1.23 -6.12
C SER A 37 -1.83 1.26 -6.54
N ALA A 38 -1.56 1.67 -7.79
CA ALA A 38 -0.19 1.78 -8.31
C ALA A 38 0.71 2.67 -7.43
N TYR A 39 0.15 3.76 -6.90
CA TYR A 39 0.84 4.66 -5.97
C TYR A 39 1.08 4.03 -4.60
N ALA A 40 0.13 3.25 -4.07
CA ALA A 40 0.31 2.51 -2.81
C ALA A 40 1.39 1.41 -2.95
N SER A 41 1.42 0.71 -4.09
CA SER A 41 2.46 -0.28 -4.38
C SER A 41 3.87 0.34 -4.43
N GLY A 42 4.03 1.53 -5.04
CA GLY A 42 5.29 2.27 -5.01
C GLY A 42 5.72 2.68 -3.59
N ALA A 43 4.76 3.08 -2.76
CA ALA A 43 5.00 3.41 -1.36
C ALA A 43 5.45 2.20 -0.53
N LEU A 44 4.90 1.00 -0.78
CA LEU A 44 5.36 -0.24 -0.14
C LEU A 44 6.83 -0.52 -0.42
N VAL A 45 7.25 -0.41 -1.69
CA VAL A 45 8.65 -0.63 -2.08
C VAL A 45 9.57 0.38 -1.40
N GLN A 46 9.18 1.65 -1.38
CA GLN A 46 9.95 2.69 -0.69
C GLN A 46 9.99 2.49 0.82
N CYS A 47 8.90 2.02 1.42
CA CYS A 47 8.83 1.70 2.84
C CYS A 47 9.75 0.53 3.19
N ARG A 48 9.72 -0.55 2.40
CA ARG A 48 10.63 -1.70 2.59
C ARG A 48 12.10 -1.30 2.45
N LYS A 49 12.42 -0.41 1.50
CA LYS A 49 13.79 0.11 1.31
C LYS A 49 14.27 0.98 2.47
N LYS A 50 13.43 1.88 2.99
CA LYS A 50 13.81 2.78 4.10
C LYS A 50 13.65 2.13 5.48
N GLY A 51 12.88 1.06 5.57
CA GLY A 51 12.37 0.49 6.81
C GLY A 51 11.11 1.22 7.30
N ALA A 52 10.16 0.44 7.85
CA ALA A 52 8.88 0.95 8.34
C ALA A 52 9.04 2.03 9.42
N ALA A 53 10.09 1.98 10.24
CA ALA A 53 10.37 2.96 11.27
C ALA A 53 10.74 4.33 10.68
N ASN A 54 11.53 4.38 9.59
CA ASN A 54 12.05 5.61 9.01
C ASN A 54 11.20 6.16 7.84
N TRP A 55 10.31 5.34 7.28
CA TRP A 55 9.46 5.76 6.16
C TRP A 55 8.26 6.60 6.63
N GLY A 56 8.07 7.79 6.06
CA GLY A 56 6.94 8.67 6.37
C GLY A 56 7.11 9.53 7.64
N ASN A 57 8.30 9.56 8.26
CA ASN A 57 8.66 10.46 9.37
C ASN A 57 9.01 11.86 8.88
N LYS A 58 8.18 12.45 8.01
CA LYS A 58 8.24 13.90 7.79
C LYS A 58 7.37 14.52 8.88
N SER A 59 8.02 15.16 9.83
CA SER A 59 7.37 16.08 10.76
C SER A 59 6.47 17.02 9.97
N LYS A 60 5.27 17.25 10.51
CA LYS A 60 4.24 18.12 9.95
C LYS A 60 4.78 19.54 9.75
#